data_AF-M4NU19-F1
#
_entry.id   AF-M4NU19-F1
#
_cell.length_a   1.000
_cell.length_b   1.000
_cell.length_c   1.000
_cell.angle_alpha   90.00
_cell.angle_beta   90.00
_cell.angle_gamma   90.00
#
_symmetry.space_group_name_H-M   'P 1'
#
loop_
_entity.id
_entity.type
_entity.pdbx_description
1 polymer ?
#
loop_
_entity_poly.entity_id
_entity_poly.type
_entity_poly.pdbx_seq_one_letter_code
_entity_poly.pdbx_strand_id
1 'polypeptide(L)'
;MPHMSQHSRPLVVGALASSFTVPALMALLMAFSSMSIMTPPILIFFVGVLITAPTTCLVAMPLALLFRRFGRLNAIYMCLLGTALGALALGLYTLDSTYYPQMNDKAFALWVARQAALKSLMPGAVYGFVSAAAFCVGAGITVRPSGRRTGAA
;
A
#
# COMPACT_ATOMS: atom_id res chain seq x y z
N MET A 1 34.36 -5.50 -0.33
CA MET A 1 33.47 -4.32 -0.53
C MET A 1 32.65 -4.16 0.73
N PRO A 2 32.69 -3.02 1.45
CA PRO A 2 31.86 -2.83 2.62
C PRO A 2 30.40 -2.84 2.17
N HIS A 3 29.61 -3.74 2.75
CA HIS A 3 28.17 -3.85 2.53
C HIS A 3 27.51 -2.58 3.09
N MET A 4 27.35 -1.52 2.29
CA MET A 4 26.55 -0.38 2.72
C MET A 4 25.12 -0.87 2.97
N SER A 5 24.63 -0.66 4.20
CA SER A 5 23.28 -1.06 4.56
C SER A 5 22.28 -0.16 3.83
N GLN A 6 21.52 -0.75 2.90
CA GLN A 6 20.51 -0.02 2.11
C GLN A 6 19.27 0.38 2.92
N HIS A 7 19.23 -0.04 4.17
CA HIS A 7 18.24 0.30 5.18
C HIS A 7 18.98 0.51 6.50
N SER A 8 18.49 1.43 7.33
CA SER A 8 19.08 1.72 8.65
C SER A 8 18.42 0.92 9.77
N ARG A 9 17.28 0.27 9.49
CA ARG A 9 16.45 -0.45 10.46
C ARG A 9 15.98 -1.78 9.87
N PRO A 10 15.62 -2.77 10.71
CA PRO A 10 15.04 -4.02 10.24
C PRO A 10 13.81 -3.75 9.37
N LEU A 11 13.70 -4.44 8.23
CA LEU A 11 12.54 -4.33 7.34
C LEU A 11 11.21 -4.58 8.07
N VAL A 12 11.23 -5.36 9.17
CA VAL A 12 10.07 -5.66 10.01
C VAL A 12 9.47 -4.39 10.62
N VAL A 13 10.32 -3.41 10.98
CA VAL A 13 9.85 -2.11 11.48
C VAL A 13 9.11 -1.35 10.38
N GLY A 14 9.59 -1.42 9.14
CA GLY A 14 8.86 -0.93 7.96
C GLY A 14 7.53 -1.66 7.73
N ALA A 15 7.52 -2.99 7.87
CA ALA A 15 6.30 -3.77 7.71
C ALA A 15 5.24 -3.43 8.76
N LEU A 16 5.65 -3.26 10.02
CA LEU A 16 4.75 -2.79 11.09
C LEU A 16 4.23 -1.39 10.78
N ALA A 17 5.12 -0.45 10.42
CA ALA A 17 4.73 0.92 10.10
C ALA A 17 3.68 0.97 8.97
N SER A 18 3.89 0.23 7.88
CA SER A 18 2.93 0.09 6.78
C SER A 18 1.60 -0.53 7.22
N SER A 19 1.65 -1.58 8.05
CA SER A 19 0.46 -2.32 8.49
C SER A 19 -0.48 -1.46 9.32
N PHE A 20 0.03 -0.50 10.10
CA PHE A 20 -0.78 0.36 10.97
C PHE A 20 -1.15 1.71 10.34
N THR A 21 -0.33 2.28 9.46
CA THR A 21 -0.56 3.65 8.94
C THR A 21 -1.80 3.77 8.06
N VAL A 22 -2.01 2.86 7.11
CA VAL A 22 -3.18 2.92 6.23
C VAL A 22 -4.50 2.67 6.98
N PRO A 23 -4.60 1.66 7.85
CA PRO A 23 -5.79 1.48 8.69
C PRO A 23 -6.04 2.63 9.65
N ALA A 24 -4.99 3.22 10.24
CA ALA A 24 -5.12 4.40 11.08
C ALA A 24 -5.64 5.61 10.29
N LEU A 25 -5.13 5.84 9.08
CA LEU A 25 -5.61 6.90 8.21
C LEU A 25 -7.08 6.69 7.83
N MET A 26 -7.48 5.48 7.45
CA MET A 26 -8.88 5.17 7.14
C MET A 26 -9.80 5.36 8.34
N ALA A 27 -9.41 4.86 9.52
CA ALA A 27 -10.18 5.03 10.74
C ALA A 27 -10.34 6.51 11.10
N LEU A 28 -9.28 7.31 10.93
CA LEU A 28 -9.32 8.76 11.19
C LEU A 28 -10.25 9.47 10.19
N LEU A 29 -10.12 9.19 8.89
CA LEU A 29 -11.01 9.77 7.87
C LEU A 29 -12.49 9.42 8.12
N MET A 30 -12.77 8.19 8.56
CA MET A 30 -14.12 7.74 8.91
C MET A 30 -14.65 8.38 10.20
N ALA A 31 -13.78 8.68 11.17
CA ALA A 31 -14.16 9.41 12.38
C ALA A 31 -14.53 10.88 12.12
N PHE A 32 -13.91 11.52 11.12
CA PHE A 32 -14.23 12.89 10.71
C PHE A 32 -15.37 12.99 9.68
N SER A 33 -15.80 11.87 9.09
CA SER A 33 -16.95 11.83 8.21
C SER A 33 -18.23 12.05 9.02
N SER A 34 -18.85 13.23 8.85
CA SER A 34 -20.05 13.69 9.55
C SER A 34 -21.34 12.94 9.22
N MET A 35 -21.30 11.95 8.33
CA MET A 35 -22.43 11.05 8.08
C MET A 35 -22.52 10.00 9.17
N SER A 36 -23.61 10.02 9.94
CA SER A 36 -24.13 8.95 10.81
C SER A 36 -23.39 7.62 10.62
N ILE A 37 -22.38 7.40 11.46
CA ILE A 37 -21.41 6.33 11.28
C ILE A 37 -22.09 5.00 11.60
N MET A 38 -22.44 4.24 10.56
CA MET A 38 -22.92 2.84 10.65
C MET A 38 -21.77 1.89 11.08
N THR A 39 -20.54 2.31 10.75
CA THR A 39 -19.19 1.74 10.93
C THR A 39 -18.29 2.14 12.11
N PRO A 40 -18.20 1.52 13.30
CA PRO A 40 -17.31 2.04 14.35
C PRO A 40 -15.85 2.17 13.86
N PRO A 41 -15.18 3.35 13.96
CA PRO A 41 -13.85 3.59 13.39
C PRO A 41 -12.77 2.62 13.90
N ILE A 42 -12.93 2.16 15.15
CA ILE A 42 -12.04 1.17 15.76
C ILE A 42 -12.15 -0.20 15.08
N LEU A 43 -13.34 -0.58 14.61
CA LEU A 43 -13.56 -1.81 13.85
C LEU A 43 -12.87 -1.71 12.48
N ILE A 44 -12.98 -0.57 11.82
CA ILE A 44 -12.30 -0.28 10.54
C ILE A 44 -10.77 -0.38 10.71
N PHE A 45 -10.24 0.10 11.84
CA PHE A 45 -8.82 -0.06 12.15
C PHE A 45 -8.42 -1.54 12.28
N PHE A 46 -9.14 -2.33 13.09
CA PHE A 46 -8.80 -3.74 13.29
C PHE A 46 -8.94 -4.57 12.01
N VAL A 47 -10.04 -4.39 11.27
CA VAL A 47 -10.25 -5.05 9.98
C VAL A 47 -9.18 -4.62 8.98
N GLY A 48 -8.85 -3.32 8.95
CA GLY A 48 -7.79 -2.79 8.11
C GLY A 48 -6.44 -3.44 8.41
N VAL A 49 -6.03 -3.53 9.67
CA VAL A 49 -4.77 -4.17 10.10
C VAL A 49 -4.76 -5.65 9.72
N LEU A 50 -5.88 -6.36 9.90
CA LEU A 50 -6.00 -7.77 9.57
C LEU A 50 -5.79 -8.04 8.07
N ILE A 51 -6.11 -7.08 7.20
CA ILE A 51 -5.93 -7.17 5.74
C ILE A 51 -4.54 -6.64 5.32
N THR A 52 -4.06 -5.55 5.92
CA THR A 52 -2.79 -4.91 5.54
C THR A 52 -1.57 -5.68 6.06
N ALA A 53 -1.65 -6.36 7.20
CA ALA A 53 -0.56 -7.16 7.74
C ALA A 53 -0.14 -8.33 6.82
N PRO A 54 -1.06 -9.24 6.38
CA PRO A 54 -0.68 -10.35 5.51
C PRO A 54 -0.20 -9.86 4.14
N THR A 55 -0.83 -8.82 3.58
CA THR A 55 -0.39 -8.23 2.29
C THR A 55 1.01 -7.63 2.39
N THR A 56 1.32 -6.94 3.49
CA THR A 56 2.67 -6.40 3.73
C THR A 56 3.70 -7.51 3.90
N CYS A 57 3.37 -8.59 4.60
CA CYS A 57 4.25 -9.74 4.81
C CYS A 57 4.47 -10.57 3.54
N LEU A 58 3.43 -10.77 2.72
CA LEU A 58 3.48 -11.63 1.53
C LEU A 58 3.96 -10.91 0.27
N VAL A 59 3.81 -9.59 0.19
CA VAL A 59 4.11 -8.81 -1.02
C VAL A 59 5.24 -7.83 -0.76
N ALA A 60 5.04 -6.86 0.15
CA ALA A 60 6.00 -5.78 0.36
C ALA A 60 7.37 -6.25 0.88
N MET A 61 7.36 -7.18 1.84
CA MET A 61 8.57 -7.78 2.41
C MET A 61 9.42 -8.54 1.38
N PRO A 62 8.87 -9.51 0.61
CA PRO A 62 9.60 -10.20 -0.44
C PRO A 62 10.12 -9.26 -1.53
N LEU A 63 9.31 -8.28 -1.96
CA LEU A 63 9.74 -7.26 -2.93
C LEU A 63 10.91 -6.43 -2.40
N ALA A 64 10.87 -6.00 -1.14
CA ALA A 64 11.98 -5.30 -0.49
C ALA A 64 13.25 -6.15 -0.44
N LEU A 65 13.12 -7.44 -0.10
CA LEU A 65 14.25 -8.39 -0.09
C LEU A 65 14.81 -8.63 -1.49
N LEU A 66 13.96 -8.71 -2.50
CA LEU A 66 14.34 -8.86 -3.90
C LEU A 66 15.13 -7.64 -4.39
N PHE A 67 14.61 -6.42 -4.18
CA PHE A 67 15.32 -5.20 -4.56
C PHE A 67 16.62 -5.01 -3.80
N ARG A 68 16.67 -5.42 -2.53
CA ARG A 68 17.90 -5.47 -1.73
C ARG A 68 18.92 -6.45 -2.34
N ARG A 69 18.49 -7.64 -2.78
CA ARG A 69 19.37 -8.62 -3.44
C ARG A 69 20.01 -8.07 -4.72
N PHE A 70 19.28 -7.24 -5.47
CA PHE A 70 19.79 -6.58 -6.67
C PHE A 70 20.54 -5.26 -6.41
N GLY A 71 20.68 -4.85 -5.14
CA GLY A 71 21.29 -3.57 -4.79
C GLY A 71 20.50 -2.35 -5.27
N ARG A 72 19.22 -2.50 -5.62
CA ARG A 72 18.34 -1.46 -6.17
C ARG A 72 17.27 -0.98 -5.19
N LEU A 73 17.40 -1.30 -3.89
CA LEU A 73 16.44 -0.86 -2.87
C LEU A 73 16.48 0.68 -2.76
N ASN A 74 15.43 1.33 -3.24
CA ASN A 74 15.24 2.78 -3.20
C ASN A 74 13.79 3.09 -2.82
N ALA A 75 13.61 4.09 -1.96
CA ALA A 75 12.30 4.56 -1.55
C ALA A 75 11.41 4.98 -2.73
N ILE A 76 11.98 5.61 -3.77
CA ILE A 76 11.21 6.04 -4.96
C ILE A 76 10.58 4.82 -5.66
N TYR A 77 11.37 3.78 -5.92
CA TYR A 77 10.87 2.58 -6.60
C TYR A 77 9.83 1.86 -5.76
N MET A 78 10.02 1.79 -4.45
CA MET A 78 9.04 1.19 -3.54
C MET A 78 7.73 1.98 -3.50
N CYS A 79 7.78 3.32 -3.51
CA CYS A 79 6.59 4.17 -3.53
C CYS A 79 5.83 4.12 -4.87
N LEU A 80 6.54 4.08 -6.01
CA LEU A 80 5.93 3.90 -7.35
C LEU A 80 5.28 2.51 -7.49
N LEU A 81 5.96 1.49 -6.98
CA LEU A 81 5.45 0.12 -7.01
C LEU A 81 4.26 -0.03 -6.06
N GLY A 82 4.31 0.60 -4.87
CA GLY A 82 3.20 0.66 -3.94
C GLY A 82 1.97 1.36 -4.52
N THR A 83 2.14 2.48 -5.22
CA THR A 83 1.03 3.17 -5.91
C THR A 83 0.38 2.28 -6.96
N ALA A 84 1.17 1.65 -7.83
CA ALA A 84 0.65 0.77 -8.88
C ALA A 84 -0.07 -0.45 -8.29
N LEU A 85 0.53 -1.12 -7.30
CA LEU A 85 -0.08 -2.28 -6.65
C LEU A 85 -1.35 -1.90 -5.88
N GLY A 86 -1.36 -0.77 -5.16
CA GLY A 86 -2.53 -0.30 -4.44
C GLY A 86 -3.69 0.04 -5.37
N ALA A 87 -3.40 0.71 -6.50
CA ALA A 87 -4.41 1.02 -7.52
C ALA A 87 -5.01 -0.26 -8.11
N LEU A 88 -4.16 -1.21 -8.51
CA LEU A 88 -4.60 -2.48 -9.09
C LEU A 88 -5.38 -3.33 -8.07
N ALA A 89 -4.91 -3.43 -6.83
CA ALA A 89 -5.56 -4.23 -5.80
C ALA A 89 -6.98 -3.73 -5.52
N LEU A 90 -7.17 -2.41 -5.35
CA LEU A 90 -8.49 -1.84 -5.08
C LEU A 90 -9.39 -1.86 -6.32
N GLY A 91 -8.82 -1.63 -7.51
CA GLY A 91 -9.53 -1.75 -8.78
C GLY A 91 -10.04 -3.16 -9.05
N LEU A 92 -9.21 -4.19 -8.81
CA LEU A 92 -9.62 -5.58 -8.97
C LEU A 92 -10.62 -6.01 -7.90
N TYR A 93 -10.43 -5.59 -6.65
CA TYR A 93 -11.38 -5.88 -5.56
C TYR A 93 -12.78 -5.31 -5.84
N THR A 94 -12.85 -4.11 -6.41
CA THR A 94 -14.14 -3.49 -6.77
C THR A 94 -14.76 -4.07 -8.03
N LEU A 95 -13.95 -4.56 -8.99
CA LEU A 95 -14.41 -5.36 -10.12
C LEU A 95 -15.06 -6.68 -9.69
N ASP A 96 -14.52 -7.32 -8.65
CA ASP A 96 -15.00 -8.59 -8.11
C ASP A 96 -16.19 -8.41 -7.14
N SER A 97 -16.53 -7.16 -6.81
CA SER A 97 -17.63 -6.88 -5.86
C SER A 97 -18.98 -7.35 -6.40
N THR A 98 -19.78 -7.88 -5.48
CA THR A 98 -21.00 -8.72 -5.57
C THR A 98 -22.20 -8.17 -6.37
N TYR A 99 -22.02 -7.22 -7.29
CA TYR A 99 -23.09 -6.75 -8.18
C TYR A 99 -23.61 -7.84 -9.12
N TYR A 100 -22.78 -8.85 -9.43
CA TYR A 100 -23.08 -9.92 -10.37
C TYR A 100 -24.30 -10.79 -10.03
N PRO A 101 -24.51 -11.25 -8.78
CA PRO A 101 -25.68 -12.06 -8.45
C PRO A 101 -26.98 -11.28 -8.20
N GLN A 102 -26.94 -9.95 -8.05
CA GLN A 102 -28.09 -9.15 -7.62
C GLN A 102 -28.81 -8.39 -8.74
N MET A 103 -28.19 -8.24 -9.92
CA MET A 103 -28.78 -7.55 -11.06
C MET A 103 -29.15 -8.53 -12.19
N ASN A 104 -30.40 -8.44 -12.67
CA ASN A 104 -30.93 -9.30 -13.74
C ASN A 104 -30.28 -9.00 -15.11
N ASP A 105 -29.75 -7.79 -15.29
CA ASP A 105 -29.00 -7.38 -16.48
C ASP A 105 -27.49 -7.39 -16.22
N LYS A 106 -26.84 -8.46 -16.69
CA LYS A 106 -25.40 -8.69 -16.51
C LYS A 106 -24.54 -7.65 -17.24
N ALA A 107 -25.02 -7.08 -18.35
CA ALA A 107 -24.25 -6.11 -19.12
C ALA A 107 -24.19 -4.76 -18.39
N PHE A 108 -25.31 -4.34 -17.81
CA PHE A 108 -25.39 -3.15 -16.98
C PHE A 108 -24.58 -3.32 -15.68
N ALA A 109 -24.68 -4.46 -15.01
CA ALA A 109 -23.92 -4.75 -13.79
C ALA A 109 -22.40 -4.66 -14.03
N LEU A 110 -21.93 -5.20 -15.15
CA LEU A 110 -20.52 -5.18 -15.55
C LEU A 110 -20.04 -3.76 -15.91
N TRP A 111 -20.90 -2.95 -16.53
CA TRP A 111 -20.62 -1.54 -16.79
C TRP A 111 -20.50 -0.72 -15.49
N VAL A 112 -21.42 -0.92 -14.54
CA VAL A 112 -21.38 -0.28 -13.21
C VAL A 112 -20.14 -0.70 -12.43
N ALA A 113 -19.81 -2.00 -12.41
CA ALA A 113 -18.62 -2.52 -11.75
C ALA A 113 -17.33 -1.93 -12.33
N ARG A 114 -17.23 -1.77 -13.66
CA ARG A 114 -16.10 -1.11 -14.31
C ARG A 114 -15.97 0.37 -13.93
N GLN A 115 -17.09 1.09 -13.85
CA GLN A 115 -17.06 2.49 -13.40
C GLN A 115 -16.65 2.62 -11.93
N ALA A 116 -17.16 1.74 -11.06
CA ALA A 116 -16.76 1.69 -9.66
C ALA A 116 -15.27 1.37 -9.53
N ALA A 117 -14.78 0.43 -10.33
CA ALA A 117 -13.37 0.07 -10.35
C ALA A 117 -12.47 1.21 -10.78
N LEU A 118 -12.81 1.91 -11.87
CA LEU A 118 -12.09 3.10 -12.31
C LEU A 118 -12.05 4.19 -11.23
N LYS A 119 -13.16 4.43 -10.52
CA LYS A 119 -13.21 5.38 -9.40
C LYS A 119 -12.35 4.95 -8.22
N SER A 120 -12.22 3.64 -7.99
CA SER A 120 -11.43 3.08 -6.89
C SER A 120 -9.93 3.06 -7.15
N LEU A 121 -9.48 3.18 -8.39
CA LEU A 121 -8.04 3.21 -8.72
C LEU A 121 -7.31 4.35 -7.99
N MET A 122 -7.94 5.53 -7.91
CA MET A 122 -7.36 6.71 -7.26
C MET A 122 -7.18 6.52 -5.75
N PRO A 123 -8.22 6.17 -4.96
CA PRO A 123 -8.04 5.81 -3.55
C PRO A 123 -7.04 4.68 -3.34
N GLY A 124 -7.07 3.64 -4.19
CA GLY A 124 -6.12 2.53 -4.14
C GLY A 124 -4.68 2.99 -4.32
N ALA A 125 -4.42 3.87 -5.30
CA ALA A 125 -3.10 4.44 -5.53
C ALA A 125 -2.61 5.23 -4.30
N VAL A 126 -3.48 6.05 -3.70
CA VAL A 126 -3.15 6.85 -2.50
C VAL A 126 -2.81 5.95 -1.32
N TYR A 127 -3.62 4.94 -1.05
CA TYR A 127 -3.35 3.98 0.04
C TYR A 127 -2.04 3.21 -0.18
N GLY A 128 -1.81 2.77 -1.42
CA GLY A 128 -0.57 2.09 -1.82
C GLY A 128 0.66 2.99 -1.68
N PHE A 129 0.55 4.27 -2.03
CA PHE A 129 1.61 5.27 -1.83
C PHE A 129 1.95 5.42 -0.34
N VAL A 130 0.93 5.68 0.48
CA VAL A 130 1.08 5.94 1.92
C VAL A 130 1.67 4.73 2.63
N SER A 131 1.19 3.52 2.33
CA SER A 131 1.73 2.27 2.84
C SER A 131 3.22 2.10 2.48
N ALA A 132 3.59 2.31 1.22
CA ALA A 132 4.98 2.19 0.78
C ALA A 132 5.88 3.29 1.39
N ALA A 133 5.38 4.51 1.53
CA ALA A 133 6.09 5.59 2.20
C ALA A 133 6.34 5.26 3.68
N ALA A 134 5.32 4.77 4.39
CA ALA A 134 5.43 4.34 5.78
C ALA A 134 6.39 3.15 5.93
N PHE A 135 6.39 2.21 4.98
CA PHE A 135 7.36 1.12 4.93
C PHE A 135 8.79 1.65 4.80
N CYS A 136 9.04 2.55 3.84
CA CYS A 136 10.35 3.15 3.60
C CYS A 136 10.85 3.94 4.82
N VAL A 137 9.97 4.73 5.45
CA VAL A 137 10.30 5.49 6.66
C VAL A 137 10.58 4.56 7.84
N GLY A 138 9.76 3.53 8.04
CA GLY A 138 9.93 2.57 9.14
C GLY A 138 11.20 1.72 8.99
N ALA A 139 11.52 1.29 7.77
CA ALA A 139 12.76 0.55 7.46
C ALA A 139 13.99 1.46 7.31
N GLY A 140 13.82 2.78 7.22
CA GLY A 140 14.92 3.71 6.96
C GLY A 140 15.54 3.53 5.56
N ILE A 141 14.71 3.27 4.55
CA ILE A 141 15.13 3.18 3.14
C ILE A 141 15.30 4.61 2.61
N THR A 142 16.43 4.89 1.97
CA THR A 142 16.73 6.24 1.46
C THR A 142 16.35 6.40 -0.01
N VAL A 143 16.22 7.67 -0.42
CA VAL A 143 15.90 8.09 -1.80
C VAL A 143 17.12 8.01 -2.74
N ARG A 144 18.34 7.96 -2.17
CA ARG A 144 19.57 7.96 -2.96
C ARG A 144 19.92 6.55 -3.44
N PRO A 145 20.28 6.38 -4.72
CA PRO A 145 20.98 5.18 -5.15
C PRO A 145 22.30 5.09 -4.38
N SER A 146 22.59 3.91 -3.83
CA SER A 146 23.86 3.57 -3.15
C SER A 146 25.02 3.48 -4.16
N GLY A 147 25.28 4.56 -4.88
CA GLY A 147 26.21 4.61 -6.00
C GLY A 147 26.64 6.04 -6.31
N ARG A 148 27.29 6.72 -5.34
CA ARG A 148 28.26 7.80 -5.63
C ARG A 148 29.05 8.17 -4.37
N ARG A 149 30.24 7.60 -4.24
CA ARG A 149 31.39 8.34 -3.72
C ARG A 149 32.53 8.16 -4.72
N THR A 150 32.77 9.19 -5.50
CA THR A 150 34.10 9.54 -6.01
C THR A 150 34.12 11.05 -6.21
N GLY A 151 34.96 11.73 -5.43
CA GLY A 151 35.34 13.13 -5.68
C GLY A 151 35.04 14.11 -4.55
N ALA A 152 35.85 14.10 -3.49
CA ALA A 152 36.65 15.27 -3.10
C ALA A 152 37.57 14.85 -1.95
N ALA A 153 38.85 15.10 -2.17
CA ALA A 153 39.99 14.86 -1.30
C ALA A 153 39.91 15.69 -0.01
#